data_AF-A0A1F9Z813-F1
#
_entry.id   AF-A0A1F9Z813-F1
#
_cell.length_a   1.000
_cell.length_b   1.000
_cell.length_c   1.000
_cell.angle_alpha   90.00
_cell.angle_beta   90.00
_cell.angle_gamma   90.00
#
_symmetry.space_group_name_H-M   'P 1'
#
loop_
_entity.id
_entity.type
_entity.pdbx_description
1 polymer ?
#
loop_
_entity_poly.entity_id
_entity_poly.type
_entity_poly.pdbx_seq_one_letter_code
_entity_poly.pdbx_strand_id
1 'polypeptide(L)'
;MARTRKASHDFPTDEDFVDTLRARLRGDPTDLDGLMALGVWLLDRDQPDKALECFHRITRKDAAYPGIWRLKARAFEALGDHESADLCRKRGLDKHS
;
A
#
# COMPACT_ATOMS: atom_id res chain seq x y z
N MET A 1 25.29 8.21 -36.65
CA MET A 1 24.43 9.41 -36.51
C MET A 1 23.40 9.13 -35.43
N ALA A 2 23.33 10.01 -34.44
CA ALA A 2 22.62 9.85 -33.18
C ALA A 2 21.10 9.80 -33.38
N ARG A 3 20.44 8.83 -32.74
CA ARG A 3 18.99 8.87 -32.51
C ARG A 3 18.73 9.90 -31.42
N THR A 4 18.22 11.05 -31.82
CA THR A 4 17.71 12.07 -30.91
C THR A 4 16.55 11.49 -30.10
N ARG A 5 16.75 11.31 -28.79
CA ARG A 5 15.65 11.05 -27.85
C ARG A 5 14.77 12.30 -27.86
N LYS A 6 13.59 12.20 -28.47
CA LYS A 6 12.49 13.14 -28.18
C LYS A 6 12.25 13.05 -26.68
N ALA A 7 12.28 14.20 -26.00
CA ALA A 7 11.76 14.31 -24.65
C ALA A 7 10.25 14.06 -24.73
N SER A 8 9.84 12.80 -24.59
CA SER A 8 8.48 12.45 -24.20
C SER A 8 8.29 12.99 -22.79
N HIS A 9 7.22 13.74 -22.59
CA HIS A 9 6.69 14.03 -21.26
C HIS A 9 6.19 12.70 -20.70
N ASP A 10 7.14 11.90 -20.23
CA ASP A 10 6.93 10.52 -19.83
C ASP A 10 6.25 10.59 -18.47
N PHE A 11 4.92 10.49 -18.47
CA PHE A 11 4.20 10.23 -17.24
C PHE A 11 4.72 8.90 -16.70
N PRO A 12 5.07 8.81 -15.39
CA PRO A 12 5.56 7.58 -14.82
C PRO A 12 4.58 6.46 -15.12
N THR A 13 5.08 5.35 -15.68
CA THR A 13 4.24 4.16 -15.82
C THR A 13 3.93 3.58 -14.44
N ASP A 14 2.92 2.73 -14.37
CA ASP A 14 2.61 1.99 -13.13
C ASP A 14 3.83 1.17 -12.63
N GLU A 15 4.72 0.74 -13.52
CA GLU A 15 5.94 0.02 -13.16
C GLU A 15 7.02 0.95 -12.60
N ASP A 16 7.23 2.12 -13.20
CA ASP A 16 8.18 3.12 -12.68
C ASP A 16 7.80 3.58 -11.27
N PHE A 17 6.49 3.69 -11.01
CA PHE A 17 5.96 4.03 -9.70
C PHE A 17 6.32 2.97 -8.66
N VAL A 18 6.05 1.68 -8.94
CA VAL A 18 6.33 0.61 -7.97
C VAL A 18 7.83 0.45 -7.73
N ASP A 19 8.65 0.64 -8.76
CA ASP A 19 10.11 0.55 -8.63
C ASP A 19 10.69 1.70 -7.81
N THR A 20 10.13 2.91 -7.96
CA THR A 20 10.45 4.06 -7.12
C THR A 20 10.09 3.77 -5.65
N LEU A 21 8.91 3.21 -5.39
CA LEU A 21 8.51 2.81 -4.02
C LEU A 21 9.43 1.73 -3.44
N ARG A 22 9.79 0.73 -4.24
CA ARG A 22 10.72 -0.32 -3.80
C ARG A 22 12.12 0.22 -3.52
N ALA A 23 12.61 1.15 -4.34
CA ALA A 23 13.88 1.83 -4.09
C ALA A 23 13.86 2.61 -2.78
N ARG A 24 12.77 3.36 -2.54
CA ARG A 24 12.54 4.08 -1.29
C ARG A 24 12.55 3.14 -0.08
N LEU A 25 11.84 2.00 -0.16
CA LEU A 25 11.78 1.00 0.90
C LEU A 25 13.09 0.21 1.10
N ARG A 26 13.98 0.16 0.11
CA ARG A 26 15.34 -0.37 0.29
C ARG A 26 16.22 0.59 1.10
N GLY A 27 16.05 1.90 0.91
CA GLY A 27 16.76 2.93 1.68
C GLY A 27 16.21 3.09 3.10
N ASP A 28 14.88 3.03 3.24
CA ASP A 28 14.18 3.05 4.53
C ASP A 28 13.06 1.99 4.55
N PRO A 29 13.32 0.79 5.09
CA PRO A 29 12.31 -0.25 5.23
C PRO A 29 11.17 0.09 6.19
N THR A 30 11.27 1.17 6.96
CA THR A 30 10.26 1.60 7.93
C THR A 30 9.44 2.79 7.47
N ASP A 31 9.68 3.28 6.27
CA ASP A 31 8.92 4.36 5.65
C ASP A 31 7.44 3.95 5.49
N LEU A 32 6.60 4.47 6.38
CA LEU A 32 5.20 4.09 6.48
C LEU A 32 4.41 4.54 5.25
N ASP A 33 4.75 5.70 4.69
CA ASP A 33 4.07 6.22 3.49
C ASP A 33 4.42 5.39 2.25
N GLY A 34 5.69 4.98 2.12
CA GLY A 34 6.11 4.07 1.05
C GLY A 34 5.45 2.69 1.15
N LEU A 35 5.36 2.14 2.36
CA LEU A 35 4.61 0.90 2.63
C LEU A 35 3.12 1.08 2.32
N MET A 36 2.57 2.26 2.63
CA MET A 36 1.16 2.54 2.42
C MET A 36 0.85 2.56 0.93
N ALA A 37 1.62 3.36 0.17
CA ALA A 37 1.48 3.47 -1.28
C ALA A 37 1.67 2.12 -1.99
N LEU A 38 2.68 1.34 -1.59
CA LEU A 38 2.91 0.01 -2.15
C LEU A 38 1.75 -0.93 -1.87
N GLY A 39 1.22 -0.94 -0.64
CA GLY A 39 0.10 -1.80 -0.28
C GLY A 39 -1.20 -1.43 -0.99
N VAL A 40 -1.50 -0.14 -1.22
CA VAL A 40 -2.65 0.27 -2.05
C VAL A 40 -2.47 -0.21 -3.48
N TRP A 41 -1.29 0.02 -4.07
CA TRP A 41 -1.00 -0.43 -5.43
C TRP A 41 -1.16 -1.95 -5.57
N LEU A 42 -0.71 -2.73 -4.58
CA LEU A 42 -0.89 -4.19 -4.56
C LEU A 42 -2.36 -4.61 -4.46
N LEU A 43 -3.17 -3.91 -3.66
CA LEU A 43 -4.61 -4.17 -3.59
C LEU A 43 -5.30 -3.91 -4.93
N ASP A 44 -4.96 -2.80 -5.60
CA ASP A 44 -5.54 -2.44 -6.89
C ASP A 44 -5.15 -3.44 -8.00
N ARG A 45 -4.10 -4.25 -7.79
CA ARG A 45 -3.66 -5.34 -8.66
C ARG A 45 -4.10 -6.73 -8.18
N ASP A 46 -5.12 -6.78 -7.33
CA ASP A 46 -5.71 -8.03 -6.81
C ASP A 46 -4.66 -8.94 -6.12
N GLN A 47 -3.68 -8.32 -5.45
CA GLN A 47 -2.68 -9.00 -4.61
C GLN A 47 -2.89 -8.63 -3.13
N PRO A 48 -4.04 -8.97 -2.53
CA PRO A 48 -4.40 -8.56 -1.18
C PRO A 48 -3.53 -9.20 -0.09
N ASP A 49 -2.96 -10.38 -0.34
CA ASP A 49 -2.00 -11.06 0.54
C ASP A 49 -0.75 -10.20 0.78
N LYS A 50 -0.11 -9.73 -0.31
CA LYS A 50 1.09 -8.88 -0.24
C LYS A 50 0.77 -7.49 0.30
N ALA A 51 -0.42 -6.97 -0.01
CA ALA A 51 -0.87 -5.71 0.55
C ALA A 51 -1.00 -5.79 2.08
N LEU A 52 -1.55 -6.89 2.61
CA LEU A 52 -1.63 -7.12 4.05
C LEU A 52 -0.27 -7.17 4.71
N GLU A 53 0.76 -7.73 4.08
CA GLU A 53 2.12 -7.69 4.62
C GLU A 53 2.61 -6.26 4.83
N CYS A 54 2.36 -5.38 3.86
CA CYS A 54 2.68 -3.95 3.96
C CYS A 54 1.89 -3.30 5.09
N PHE A 55 0.58 -3.51 5.16
CA PHE A 55 -0.27 -2.91 6.19
C PHE A 55 0.01 -3.46 7.60
N HIS A 56 0.44 -4.72 7.71
CA HIS A 56 0.91 -5.31 8.96
C HIS A 56 2.18 -4.64 9.46
N ARG A 57 3.12 -4.30 8.58
CA ARG A 57 4.30 -3.53 8.95
C ARG A 57 3.92 -2.14 9.46
N ILE A 58 2.98 -1.47 8.80
CA ILE A 58 2.48 -0.16 9.24
C ILE A 58 1.83 -0.29 10.62
N THR A 59 0.83 -1.14 10.79
CA THR A 59 0.11 -1.29 12.07
C THR A 59 0.98 -1.76 13.24
N ARG A 60 2.09 -2.47 12.99
CA ARG A 60 3.09 -2.80 14.02
C ARG A 60 3.90 -1.59 14.49
N LYS A 61 4.08 -0.58 13.64
CA LYS A 61 4.85 0.64 13.95
C LYS A 61 3.93 1.77 14.42
N ASP A 62 2.86 2.00 13.68
CA ASP A 62 1.83 2.98 13.98
C ASP A 62 0.44 2.37 13.75
N ALA A 63 -0.18 1.95 14.84
CA ALA A 63 -1.55 1.45 14.84
C ALA A 63 -2.60 2.57 14.68
N ALA A 64 -2.20 3.84 14.72
CA ALA A 64 -3.06 5.00 14.47
C ALA A 64 -2.90 5.57 13.05
N TYR A 65 -2.07 4.95 12.21
CA TYR A 65 -1.79 5.44 10.86
C TYR A 65 -3.10 5.67 10.08
N PRO A 66 -3.30 6.86 9.48
CA PRO A 66 -4.59 7.23 8.88
C PRO A 66 -5.08 6.22 7.84
N GLY A 67 -6.34 5.81 7.98
CA GLY A 67 -7.00 4.92 7.01
C GLY A 67 -6.49 3.47 6.96
N ILE A 68 -5.49 3.09 7.78
CA ILE A 68 -4.85 1.77 7.68
C ILE A 68 -5.82 0.63 7.97
N TRP A 69 -6.70 0.79 8.96
CA TRP A 69 -7.66 -0.25 9.35
C TRP A 69 -8.72 -0.48 8.28
N ARG A 70 -9.15 0.58 7.58
CA ARG A 70 -10.05 0.48 6.43
C ARG A 70 -9.39 -0.27 5.27
N LEU A 71 -8.11 -0.01 5.00
CA LEU A 71 -7.38 -0.69 3.92
C LEU A 71 -7.08 -2.15 4.25
N LYS A 72 -6.77 -2.47 5.52
CA LYS A 72 -6.70 -3.86 5.97
C LYS A 72 -8.03 -4.60 5.83
N ALA A 73 -9.15 -3.95 6.18
CA ALA A 73 -10.46 -4.56 6.01
C ALA A 73 -10.74 -4.91 4.55
N ARG A 74 -10.48 -3.97 3.61
CA ARG A 74 -10.60 -4.23 2.16
C ARG A 74 -9.73 -5.40 1.70
N ALA A 75 -8.51 -5.51 2.23
CA ALA A 75 -7.61 -6.59 1.88
C ALA A 75 -8.10 -7.96 2.38
N PHE A 76 -8.60 -8.03 3.62
CA PHE A 76 -9.22 -9.24 4.15
C PHE A 76 -10.52 -9.62 3.39
N GLU A 77 -11.34 -8.64 3.00
CA GLU A 77 -12.52 -8.87 2.16
C GLU A 77 -12.14 -9.46 0.80
N ALA A 78 -11.10 -8.95 0.15
CA ALA A 78 -10.60 -9.49 -1.12
C ALA A 78 -10.06 -10.93 -0.99
N LEU A 79 -9.60 -11.33 0.21
CA LEU A 79 -9.20 -12.71 0.51
C LEU A 79 -10.38 -13.61 0.93
N GLY A 80 -11.60 -13.06 1.07
CA GLY A 80 -12.77 -13.79 1.59
C GLY A 80 -12.78 -13.97 3.11
N ASP A 81 -11.84 -13.36 3.84
CA ASP A 81 -11.81 -13.37 5.31
C ASP A 81 -12.68 -12.23 5.87
N HIS A 82 -13.99 -12.46 5.83
CA HIS A 82 -14.98 -11.48 6.30
C HIS A 82 -14.88 -11.22 7.82
N GLU A 83 -14.41 -12.18 8.60
CA GLU A 83 -14.26 -12.03 10.05
C GLU A 83 -13.15 -11.03 10.39
N SER A 84 -11.95 -11.22 9.82
CA SER A 84 -10.84 -10.29 10.00
C SER A 84 -11.15 -8.91 9.45
N ALA A 85 -11.92 -8.83 8.36
CA ALA A 85 -12.39 -7.57 7.81
C ALA A 85 -13.30 -6.81 8.78
N ASP A 86 -14.30 -7.49 9.36
CA ASP A 86 -15.20 -6.90 10.35
C ASP A 86 -14.44 -6.37 11.58
N LEU A 87 -13.47 -7.14 12.07
CA LEU A 87 -12.60 -6.71 13.18
C LEU A 87 -11.80 -5.46 12.81
N CYS A 88 -11.26 -5.40 11.60
CA CYS A 88 -10.55 -4.22 11.11
C CYS A 88 -11.48 -3.01 10.98
N ARG A 89 -12.72 -3.18 10.48
CA ARG A 89 -13.71 -2.09 10.38
C ARG A 89 -14.06 -1.53 11.77
N LYS A 90 -14.34 -2.40 12.75
CA LYS A 90 -14.61 -1.98 14.13
C LYS A 90 -13.46 -1.15 14.70
N ARG A 91 -12.23 -1.63 14.53
CA ARG A 91 -11.03 -0.93 15.01
C ARG A 91 -10.78 0.41 14.32
N GLY A 92 -11.18 0.55 13.06
CA GLY A 92 -11.12 1.83 12.35
C GLY A 92 -12.15 2.86 12.81
N LEU A 93 -13.29 2.41 13.33
CA LEU A 93 -14.39 3.27 13.81
C LEU A 93 -14.15 3.77 15.25
N ASP A 94 -13.53 2.95 16.11
CA ASP A 94 -13.26 3.28 17.52
C ASP A 94 -12.33 4.50 17.72
N LYS A 95 -11.69 5.01 16.65
CA LYS A 95 -10.73 6.12 16.73
C LYS A 95 -11.38 7.51 16.59
N HIS A 96 -12.70 7.60 16.46
CA HIS A 96 -13.46 8.85 16.33
C HIS A 96 -14.48 9.11 17.46
N SER A 97 -14.40 8.39 18.58
CA SER A 97 -15.19 8.64 19.80
C SER A 97 -14.40 9.34 20.88
#